data_AF-A0A193DUF4-F1
#
_entry.id   AF-A0A193DUF4-F1
#
_cell.length_a   1.000
_cell.length_b   1.000
_cell.length_c   1.000
_cell.angle_alpha   90.00
_cell.angle_beta   90.00
_cell.angle_gamma   90.00
#
_symmetry.space_group_name_H-M   'P 1'
#
loop_
_entity.id
_entity.type
_entity.pdbx_description
1 polymer ?
#
loop_
_entity_poly.entity_id
_entity_poly.type
_entity_poly.pdbx_seq_one_letter_code
_entity_poly.pdbx_strand_id
1 'polypeptide(L)'
;DPVLYQHLFWFFGHPEVYVIILPIFGLTSLILTSIIHKDIFGREGMIYCLISIGVVGYFVWAHHMFTVGLDIDSRSYFSIATSIISIPTSVKIFSYINTWSSGRGYKG
;
A
#
# COMPACT_ATOMS: atom_id res chain seq x y z
N ASP A 1 3.40 25.92 17.95
CA ASP A 1 4.25 24.76 18.27
C ASP A 1 4.66 24.05 16.98
N PRO A 2 5.97 23.99 16.64
CA PRO A 2 6.46 23.30 15.45
C PRO A 2 6.12 21.80 15.39
N VAL A 3 5.98 21.12 16.53
CA VAL A 3 5.62 19.69 16.57
C VAL A 3 4.16 19.50 16.20
N LEU A 4 3.27 20.40 16.64
CA LEU A 4 1.86 20.42 16.22
C LEU A 4 1.73 20.57 14.69
N TYR A 5 2.52 21.46 14.08
CA TYR A 5 2.55 21.59 12.62
C TYR A 5 2.95 20.28 11.94
N GLN A 6 3.97 19.59 12.44
CA GLN A 6 4.40 18.30 11.88
C GLN A 6 3.31 17.23 11.98
N HIS A 7 2.58 17.14 13.10
CA HIS A 7 1.44 16.22 13.22
C HIS A 7 0.39 16.52 12.15
N LEU A 8 -0.03 17.79 12.01
CA LEU A 8 -1.03 18.17 11.02
C LEU A 8 -0.54 17.91 9.59
N PHE A 9 0.69 18.32 9.27
CA PHE A 9 1.27 18.14 7.95
C PHE A 9 1.33 16.67 7.56
N TRP A 10 1.87 15.80 8.42
CA TRP A 10 2.01 14.39 8.10
C TRP A 10 0.69 13.63 8.17
N PHE A 11 -0.24 14.05 9.03
CA PHE A 11 -1.59 13.48 9.08
C PHE A 11 -2.31 13.59 7.73
N PHE A 12 -2.03 14.62 6.93
CA PHE A 12 -2.48 14.71 5.53
C PHE A 12 -1.48 14.14 4.53
N GLY A 13 -0.19 14.42 4.71
CA GLY A 13 0.86 14.05 3.76
C GLY A 13 1.06 12.54 3.63
N HIS A 14 0.84 11.77 4.68
CA HIS A 14 0.96 10.32 4.58
C HIS A 14 -0.24 9.65 3.88
N PRO A 15 -1.50 10.02 4.15
CA PRO A 15 -2.61 9.64 3.28
C PRO A 15 -2.47 10.07 1.82
N GLU A 16 -1.90 11.26 1.55
CA GLU A 16 -1.71 11.78 0.18
C GLU A 16 -0.89 10.82 -0.68
N VAL A 17 0.19 10.23 -0.15
CA VAL A 17 0.97 9.24 -0.93
C VAL A 17 0.16 7.99 -1.27
N TYR A 18 -0.84 7.62 -0.44
CA TYR A 18 -1.74 6.52 -0.76
C TYR A 18 -2.81 6.89 -1.79
N VAL A 19 -3.33 8.12 -1.76
CA VAL A 19 -4.22 8.64 -2.80
C VAL A 19 -3.56 8.57 -4.17
N ILE A 20 -2.24 8.77 -4.24
CA ILE A 20 -1.47 8.69 -5.49
C ILE A 20 -1.19 7.24 -5.90
N ILE A 21 -0.78 6.37 -4.97
CA ILE A 21 -0.35 5.00 -5.32
C ILE A 21 -1.52 4.03 -5.59
N LEU A 22 -2.68 4.22 -4.95
CA LEU A 22 -3.83 3.31 -5.12
C LEU A 22 -4.36 3.29 -6.58
N PRO A 23 -4.52 4.45 -7.27
CA PRO A 23 -4.84 4.47 -8.70
C PRO A 23 -3.77 3.79 -9.57
N ILE A 24 -2.49 3.97 -9.24
CA ILE A 24 -1.39 3.33 -9.98
C ILE A 24 -1.50 1.80 -9.87
N PHE A 25 -1.84 1.26 -8.71
CA PHE A 25 -2.11 -0.18 -8.58
C PHE A 25 -3.30 -0.64 -9.43
N GLY A 26 -4.34 0.17 -9.55
CA GLY A 26 -5.48 -0.12 -10.44
C GLY A 26 -5.06 -0.13 -11.91
N LEU A 27 -4.26 0.85 -12.33
CA LEU A 27 -3.73 0.95 -13.68
C LEU A 27 -2.80 -0.21 -14.03
N THR A 28 -1.90 -0.60 -13.12
CA THR A 28 -1.03 -1.78 -13.30
C THR A 28 -1.85 -3.05 -13.50
N SER A 29 -2.91 -3.24 -12.72
CA SER A 29 -3.83 -4.37 -12.91
C SER A 29 -4.47 -4.34 -14.32
N LEU A 30 -4.96 -3.18 -14.77
CA LEU A 30 -5.59 -3.02 -16.07
C LEU A 30 -4.62 -3.28 -17.24
N ILE A 31 -3.41 -2.73 -17.16
CA ILE A 31 -2.38 -2.96 -18.18
C ILE A 31 -2.04 -4.45 -18.24
N LEU A 32 -1.86 -5.10 -17.09
CA LEU A 32 -1.49 -6.50 -17.03
C LEU A 32 -2.58 -7.42 -17.57
N THR A 33 -3.86 -7.19 -17.24
CA THR A 33 -4.96 -7.97 -17.85
C THR A 33 -5.06 -7.74 -19.34
N SER A 34 -4.81 -6.51 -19.81
CA SER A 34 -4.83 -6.17 -21.23
C SER A 34 -3.72 -6.87 -22.02
N ILE A 35 -2.53 -7.06 -21.44
CA ILE A 35 -1.40 -7.73 -22.10
C ILE A 35 -1.54 -9.25 -22.05
N ILE A 36 -2.02 -9.81 -20.92
CA ILE A 36 -2.08 -11.25 -20.70
C ILE A 36 -3.39 -11.87 -21.22
N HIS A 37 -4.42 -11.06 -21.47
CA HIS A 37 -5.76 -11.49 -21.85
C HIS A 37 -6.39 -12.46 -20.84
N LYS A 38 -6.10 -12.27 -19.54
CA LYS A 38 -6.67 -13.00 -18.41
C LYS A 38 -6.93 -12.06 -17.25
N ASP A 39 -7.84 -12.45 -16.37
CA ASP A 39 -8.08 -11.75 -15.12
C ASP A 39 -6.87 -11.80 -14.18
N ILE A 40 -6.76 -10.79 -13.33
CA ILE A 40 -5.75 -10.74 -12.27
C ILE A 40 -5.98 -11.88 -11.28
N PHE A 41 -4.89 -12.58 -10.95
CA PHE A 41 -4.88 -13.61 -9.93
C PHE A 41 -5.29 -13.05 -8.57
N GLY A 42 -6.34 -13.63 -7.97
CA GLY A 42 -6.80 -13.24 -6.63
C GLY A 42 -7.44 -11.85 -6.57
N ARG A 43 -8.23 -11.46 -7.59
CA ARG A 43 -8.92 -10.17 -7.68
C ARG A 43 -9.57 -9.70 -6.38
N GLU A 44 -10.38 -10.53 -5.73
CA GLU A 44 -11.05 -10.18 -4.47
C GLU A 44 -10.04 -9.88 -3.35
N GLY A 45 -9.01 -10.72 -3.21
CA GLY A 45 -7.92 -10.50 -2.26
C GLY A 45 -7.17 -9.19 -2.52
N MET A 46 -6.95 -8.83 -3.79
CA MET A 46 -6.34 -7.56 -4.17
C MET A 46 -7.22 -6.34 -3.86
N ILE A 47 -8.55 -6.47 -3.95
CA ILE A 47 -9.49 -5.41 -3.54
C ILE A 47 -9.42 -5.21 -2.03
N TYR A 48 -9.46 -6.30 -1.23
CA TYR A 48 -9.29 -6.19 0.21
C TYR A 48 -7.94 -5.59 0.59
N CYS A 49 -6.86 -5.93 -0.12
CA CYS A 49 -5.55 -5.31 0.09
C CYS A 49 -5.56 -3.80 -0.18
N LEU A 50 -6.26 -3.31 -1.20
CA LEU A 50 -6.38 -1.87 -1.48
C LEU A 50 -7.10 -1.14 -0.34
N ILE A 51 -8.19 -1.73 0.16
CA ILE A 51 -8.93 -1.19 1.30
C ILE A 51 -8.04 -1.16 2.55
N SER A 52 -7.34 -2.26 2.84
CA SER A 52 -6.42 -2.34 3.98
C SER A 52 -5.29 -1.31 3.90
N ILE A 53 -4.67 -1.12 2.72
CA ILE A 53 -3.63 -0.11 2.53
C ILE A 53 -4.19 1.30 2.79
N GLY A 54 -5.37 1.61 2.26
CA GLY A 54 -6.00 2.93 2.47
C GLY A 54 -6.36 3.19 3.93
N VAL A 55 -6.97 2.23 4.61
CA VAL A 55 -7.39 2.38 6.02
C VAL A 55 -6.17 2.45 6.93
N VAL A 56 -5.25 1.48 6.86
CA VAL A 56 -4.06 1.46 7.73
C VAL A 56 -3.15 2.64 7.42
N GLY A 57 -2.99 3.00 6.14
CA GLY A 57 -2.20 4.14 5.70
C GLY A 57 -2.62 5.48 6.32
N TYR A 58 -3.88 5.62 6.74
CA TYR A 58 -4.34 6.81 7.46
C TYR A 58 -3.80 6.91 8.90
N PHE A 59 -3.59 5.77 9.56
CA PHE A 59 -3.24 5.71 10.98
C PHE A 59 -1.74 5.61 11.26
N VAL A 60 -0.87 5.81 10.26
CA VAL A 60 0.58 5.59 10.43
C VAL A 60 1.45 6.83 10.23
N TRP A 61 0.85 8.02 10.09
CA TRP A 61 1.56 9.24 9.71
C TRP A 61 2.77 9.60 10.58
N ALA A 62 2.74 9.29 11.87
CA ALA A 62 3.79 9.72 12.80
C ALA A 62 5.11 8.96 12.61
N HIS A 63 5.19 7.98 11.70
CA HIS A 63 6.48 7.41 11.32
C HIS A 63 7.44 8.43 10.68
N HIS A 64 6.92 9.54 10.13
CA HIS A 64 7.74 10.64 9.63
C HIS A 64 8.36 11.48 10.76
N MET A 65 7.93 11.26 12.00
CA MET A 65 8.23 12.09 13.17
C MET A 65 9.09 11.35 14.21
N PHE A 66 9.71 10.21 13.87
CA PHE A 66 10.43 9.39 14.86
C PHE A 66 11.60 10.08 15.58
N THR A 67 12.12 11.18 15.02
CA THR A 67 13.23 11.94 15.60
C THR A 67 12.79 13.17 16.40
N VAL A 68 11.49 13.47 16.49
CA VAL A 68 10.99 14.66 17.21
C VAL A 68 10.83 14.46 18.72
N GLY A 69 11.17 13.27 19.23
CA GLY A 69 11.08 12.94 20.66
C GLY A 69 9.74 12.34 21.10
N LEU A 70 9.04 11.61 20.21
CA LEU A 70 7.86 10.81 20.57
C LEU A 70 8.21 9.78 21.67
N ASP A 71 7.26 9.50 22.56
CA ASP A 71 7.41 8.47 23.59
C ASP A 71 7.64 7.08 22.97
N ILE A 72 8.13 6.14 23.78
CA ILE A 72 8.53 4.82 23.28
C ILE A 72 7.34 3.97 22.81
N ASP A 73 6.18 4.11 23.43
CA ASP A 73 4.98 3.34 23.10
C ASP A 73 4.39 3.84 21.77
N SER A 74 4.33 5.16 21.57
CA SER A 74 3.97 5.76 20.29
C SER A 74 4.89 5.30 19.16
N ARG A 75 6.22 5.37 19.35
CA ARG A 75 7.17 4.91 18.32
C ARG A 75 7.00 3.43 17.99
N SER A 76 6.81 2.58 19.02
CA SER A 76 6.56 1.16 18.85
C SER A 76 5.29 0.90 18.05
N TYR A 77 4.18 1.55 18.42
CA TYR A 77 2.91 1.47 17.70
C TYR A 77 3.05 1.85 16.22
N PHE A 78 3.58 3.04 15.94
CA PHE A 78 3.71 3.54 14.57
C PHE A 78 4.69 2.72 13.73
N SER A 79 5.74 2.15 14.34
CA SER A 79 6.67 1.23 13.67
C SER A 79 5.99 -0.07 13.25
N ILE A 80 5.25 -0.71 14.17
CA ILE A 80 4.52 -1.96 13.91
C ILE A 80 3.40 -1.71 12.89
N ALA A 81 2.60 -0.67 13.09
CA ALA A 81 1.47 -0.35 12.23
C ALA A 81 1.93 -0.04 10.78
N THR A 82 3.02 0.71 10.61
CA THR A 82 3.61 0.93 9.28
C THR A 82 4.10 -0.36 8.65
N SER A 83 4.75 -1.22 9.44
CA SER A 83 5.28 -2.50 8.95
C SER A 83 4.19 -3.44 8.43
N ILE A 84 2.98 -3.40 9.02
CA ILE A 84 1.83 -4.21 8.58
C ILE A 84 1.44 -3.90 7.13
N ILE A 85 1.66 -2.68 6.63
CA ILE A 85 1.34 -2.28 5.25
C ILE A 85 2.16 -3.08 4.21
N SER A 86 3.31 -3.63 4.61
CA SER A 86 4.11 -4.51 3.75
C SER A 86 3.37 -5.78 3.32
N ILE A 87 2.46 -6.30 4.15
CA ILE A 87 1.72 -7.54 3.90
C ILE A 87 0.77 -7.39 2.70
N PRO A 88 -0.23 -6.47 2.70
CA PRO A 88 -1.12 -6.30 1.56
C PRO A 88 -0.37 -5.85 0.30
N THR A 89 0.70 -5.07 0.45
CA THR A 89 1.54 -4.69 -0.70
C THR A 89 2.20 -5.91 -1.33
N SER A 90 2.78 -6.81 -0.52
CA SER A 90 3.40 -8.04 -1.01
C SER A 90 2.40 -8.96 -1.71
N VAL A 91 1.19 -9.12 -1.16
CA VAL A 91 0.11 -9.90 -1.78
C VAL A 91 -0.18 -9.39 -3.19
N LYS A 92 -0.28 -8.06 -3.38
CA LYS A 92 -0.50 -7.48 -4.70
C LYS A 92 0.63 -7.78 -5.69
N ILE A 93 1.89 -7.65 -5.26
CA ILE A 93 3.06 -7.95 -6.09
C ILE A 93 3.06 -9.43 -6.50
N PHE A 94 2.80 -10.35 -5.57
CA PHE A 94 2.71 -11.77 -5.90
C PHE A 94 1.53 -12.10 -6.82
N SER A 95 0.38 -11.43 -6.65
CA SER A 95 -0.74 -11.53 -7.61
C SER A 95 -0.36 -11.09 -9.02
N TYR A 96 0.42 -10.01 -9.17
CA TYR A 96 0.93 -9.58 -10.48
C TYR A 96 1.88 -10.61 -11.09
N ILE A 97 2.83 -11.13 -10.31
CA ILE A 97 3.77 -12.17 -10.77
C ILE A 97 3.02 -13.43 -11.20
N ASN A 98 2.02 -13.87 -10.44
CA ASN A 98 1.21 -15.04 -10.77
C ASN A 98 0.39 -14.82 -12.04
N THR A 99 -0.23 -13.64 -12.19
CA THR A 99 -0.98 -13.28 -13.40
C THR A 99 -0.07 -13.35 -14.63
N TRP A 100 1.10 -12.70 -14.57
CA TRP A 100 2.09 -12.74 -15.64
C TRP A 100 2.57 -14.16 -15.98
N SER A 101 2.88 -14.95 -14.95
CA SER A 101 3.36 -16.33 -15.12
C SER A 101 2.31 -17.23 -15.76
N SER A 102 1.03 -16.99 -15.49
CA SER A 102 -0.09 -17.72 -16.11
C SER A 102 -0.28 -17.44 -17.61
N GLY A 103 0.30 -16.35 -18.13
CA GLY A 103 0.25 -15.97 -19.54
C GLY A 103 1.24 -16.73 -20.43
N ARG A 104 2.34 -17.24 -19.88
CA ARG A 104 3.39 -17.97 -20.63
C ARG A 104 2.99 -19.39 -21.08
N GLY A 105 1.74 -19.79 -20.90
CA GLY A 105 1.19 -21.10 -21.29
C GLY A 105 0.45 -21.16 -22.62
N TYR A 106 0.23 -20.04 -23.32
CA TYR A 106 -0.39 -20.06 -24.65
C TYR A 106 0.69 -20.19 -25.73
N LYS A 107 1.11 -21.44 -25.98
CA LYS A 107 1.74 -21.78 -27.25
C LYS A 107 0.62 -21.90 -28.28
N GLY A 108 0.55 -20.93 -29.19
CA GLY A 108 -0.08 -21.15 -30.49
C GLY A 108 0.63 -22.24 -31.27
#